data_AF-A0A183HBK2-F1
#
_entry.id   AF-A0A183HBK2-F1
#
_cell.length_a   1.000
_cell.length_b   1.000
_cell.length_c   1.000
_cell.angle_alpha   90.00
_cell.angle_beta   90.00
_cell.angle_gamma   90.00
#
_symmetry.space_group_name_H-M   'P 1'
#
loop_
_entity.id
_entity.type
_entity.pdbx_description
1 polymer ?
#
loop_
_entity_poly.entity_id
_entity_poly.type
_entity_poly.pdbx_seq_one_letter_code
_entity_poly.pdbx_strand_id
1 'polypeptide(L)'
;MSQRRRFSAHYQNLSDKYLIGKEDIEAECFHRQYYHIYRARVKLLRERIIDNSKLLLGDDIKPCRLTKAREGGKVLVIGTIAKRVKLRPSILRNLAEEQLILPQPVAEDKLIGEEDFVEFEDDDQIVRLSGNFDMDEFATGCVAGIYGMQLDNEIFQVNQIIWPSKAPQPTYPVLNDDRYVAFVSGFSFTGQADKDAEKIFSIDLLQKWLCGSLPLFEKERDIVERIVRLVVAGESVAITEQGREFTTAARYLIKNEECPNVECIAHMDKFLSKISSFLEVDVMPGLGDPSTYLMPQQPIHRAVFQMGSKHGKMLNLATNPYHFSLEGVHIMGTSGE
;
A
#
# COMPACT_ATOMS: atom_id res chain seq x y z
N MET A 1 -20.59 36.26 10.87
CA MET A 1 -19.41 35.43 10.56
C MET A 1 -19.27 35.37 9.05
N SER A 2 -18.24 36.00 8.50
CA SER A 2 -17.99 35.96 7.05
C SER A 2 -17.74 34.51 6.62
N GLN A 3 -18.53 33.99 5.69
CA GLN A 3 -18.27 32.71 5.02
C GLN A 3 -16.90 32.83 4.33
N ARG A 4 -15.88 32.13 4.86
CA ARG A 4 -14.54 32.16 4.29
C ARG A 4 -14.56 31.38 2.98
N ARG A 5 -14.16 32.03 1.89
CA ARG A 5 -14.16 31.45 0.54
C ARG A 5 -12.81 30.80 0.30
N ARG A 6 -12.76 29.47 0.25
CA ARG A 6 -11.55 28.73 -0.13
C ARG A 6 -11.26 28.85 -1.61
N PHE A 7 -10.00 28.67 -1.97
CA PHE A 7 -9.60 28.45 -3.35
C PHE A 7 -10.12 27.09 -3.84
N SER A 8 -10.45 27.04 -5.13
CA SER A 8 -10.86 25.80 -5.81
C SER A 8 -9.75 25.33 -6.73
N ALA A 9 -9.69 24.02 -6.94
CA ALA A 9 -8.73 23.37 -7.81
C ALA A 9 -9.45 22.34 -8.70
N HIS A 10 -8.98 22.18 -9.93
CA HIS A 10 -9.43 21.12 -10.81
C HIS A 10 -8.92 19.78 -10.29
N TYR A 11 -9.86 18.90 -9.92
CA TYR A 11 -9.59 17.59 -9.39
C TYR A 11 -10.09 16.50 -10.34
N GLN A 12 -9.28 15.45 -10.49
CA GLN A 12 -9.66 14.23 -11.21
C GLN A 12 -9.23 12.99 -10.42
N ASN A 13 -10.18 12.10 -10.12
CA ASN A 13 -9.86 10.78 -9.58
C ASN A 13 -9.33 9.87 -10.70
N LEU A 14 -8.22 9.19 -10.47
CA LEU A 14 -7.54 8.29 -11.41
C LEU A 14 -7.38 6.87 -10.83
N SER A 15 -8.26 6.51 -9.89
CA SER A 15 -8.22 5.27 -9.10
C SER A 15 -9.15 4.19 -9.59
N ASP A 16 -9.89 4.40 -10.68
CA ASP A 16 -10.88 3.43 -11.18
C ASP A 16 -10.28 2.05 -11.46
N LYS A 17 -9.00 1.99 -11.84
CA LYS A 17 -8.23 0.75 -12.04
C LYS A 17 -8.03 -0.09 -10.77
N TYR A 18 -8.31 0.45 -9.60
CA TYR A 18 -8.24 -0.24 -8.31
C TYR A 18 -9.61 -0.71 -7.80
N LEU A 19 -10.69 -0.33 -8.48
CA LEU A 19 -12.03 -0.77 -8.14
C LEU A 19 -12.26 -2.17 -8.71
N ILE A 20 -12.80 -3.06 -7.87
CA ILE A 20 -13.26 -4.37 -8.29
C ILE A 20 -14.71 -4.19 -8.75
N GLY A 21 -14.92 -4.23 -10.06
CA GLY A 21 -16.21 -3.98 -10.70
C GLY A 21 -17.05 -5.24 -10.85
N LYS A 22 -18.24 -5.08 -11.46
CA LYS A 22 -19.11 -6.21 -11.80
C LYS A 22 -18.43 -7.18 -12.76
N GLU A 23 -17.70 -6.67 -13.75
CA GLU A 23 -16.98 -7.48 -14.73
C GLU A 23 -15.93 -8.38 -14.07
N ASP A 24 -15.22 -7.88 -13.06
CA ASP A 24 -14.23 -8.67 -12.31
C ASP A 24 -14.89 -9.81 -11.53
N ILE A 25 -16.04 -9.52 -10.92
CA ILE A 25 -16.84 -10.49 -10.16
C ILE A 25 -17.40 -11.57 -11.10
N GLU A 26 -17.97 -11.17 -12.24
CA GLU A 26 -18.47 -12.08 -13.28
C GLU A 26 -17.35 -12.94 -13.86
N ALA A 27 -16.13 -12.41 -13.92
CA ALA A 27 -14.94 -13.13 -14.35
C ALA A 27 -14.25 -13.91 -13.20
N GLU A 28 -14.97 -14.15 -12.11
CA GLU A 28 -14.59 -14.94 -10.93
C GLU A 28 -13.21 -14.56 -10.37
N CYS A 29 -12.94 -13.26 -10.22
CA CYS A 29 -11.62 -12.75 -9.83
C CYS A 29 -11.08 -13.38 -8.53
N PHE A 30 -11.95 -13.77 -7.59
CA PHE A 30 -11.58 -14.40 -6.31
C PHE A 30 -11.23 -15.90 -6.40
N HIS A 31 -11.55 -16.58 -7.50
CA HIS A 31 -11.22 -18.00 -7.70
C HIS A 31 -9.90 -18.20 -8.46
N ARG A 32 -9.29 -17.12 -8.95
CA ARG A 32 -8.04 -17.17 -9.71
C ARG A 32 -6.86 -17.48 -8.80
N GLN A 33 -5.96 -18.33 -9.28
CA GLN A 33 -4.71 -18.61 -8.58
C GLN A 33 -3.71 -17.44 -8.72
N TYR A 34 -2.89 -17.23 -7.69
CA TYR A 34 -1.92 -16.12 -7.64
C TYR A 34 -0.84 -16.15 -8.73
N TYR A 35 -0.57 -17.30 -9.36
CA TYR A 35 0.46 -17.41 -10.41
C TYR A 35 0.23 -16.44 -11.58
N HIS A 36 -1.03 -16.13 -11.90
CA HIS A 36 -1.39 -15.18 -12.95
C HIS A 36 -0.82 -13.78 -12.70
N ILE A 37 -0.75 -13.36 -11.43
CA ILE A 37 -0.21 -12.05 -11.04
C ILE A 37 1.30 -12.00 -11.32
N TYR A 38 2.03 -13.06 -10.99
CA TYR A 38 3.47 -13.14 -11.25
C TYR A 38 3.78 -13.12 -12.75
N ARG A 39 3.05 -13.90 -13.56
CA ARG A 39 3.24 -13.88 -15.03
C ARG A 39 2.94 -12.51 -15.63
N ALA A 40 1.85 -11.86 -15.19
CA ALA A 40 1.51 -10.51 -15.65
C ALA A 40 2.60 -9.49 -15.27
N ARG A 41 3.13 -9.57 -14.03
CA ARG A 41 4.19 -8.69 -13.55
C ARG A 41 5.48 -8.83 -14.35
N VAL A 42 5.94 -10.05 -14.60
CA VAL A 42 7.12 -10.32 -15.43
C VAL A 42 6.89 -9.79 -16.85
N LYS A 43 5.74 -10.07 -17.46
CA LYS A 43 5.40 -9.59 -18.80
C LYS A 43 5.44 -8.06 -18.91
N LEU A 44 4.88 -7.35 -17.94
CA LEU A 44 4.82 -5.88 -17.95
C LEU A 44 6.18 -5.21 -17.72
N LEU A 45 7.05 -5.83 -16.91
CA LEU A 45 8.35 -5.24 -16.55
C LEU A 45 9.50 -5.69 -17.46
N ARG A 46 9.31 -6.75 -18.26
CA ARG A 46 10.35 -7.35 -19.10
C ARG A 46 11.04 -6.34 -20.01
N GLU A 47 10.29 -5.58 -20.81
CA GLU A 47 10.89 -4.64 -21.77
C GLU A 47 11.67 -3.53 -21.06
N ARG A 48 11.16 -3.01 -19.93
CA ARG A 48 11.87 -2.00 -19.13
C ARG A 48 13.19 -2.52 -18.55
N ILE A 49 13.27 -3.82 -18.26
CA ILE A 49 14.52 -4.47 -17.81
C ILE A 49 15.48 -4.64 -18.99
N ILE A 50 14.99 -5.03 -20.17
CA ILE A 50 15.79 -5.15 -21.39
C ILE A 50 16.37 -3.79 -21.80
N ASP A 51 15.58 -2.73 -21.76
CA ASP A 51 16.04 -1.38 -22.10
C ASP A 51 17.12 -0.92 -21.12
N ASN A 52 16.94 -1.19 -19.82
CA ASN A 52 17.95 -0.86 -18.83
C ASN A 52 19.20 -1.74 -18.95
N SER A 53 19.08 -3.01 -19.36
CA SER A 53 20.25 -3.88 -19.58
C SER A 53 21.10 -3.39 -20.75
N LYS A 54 20.48 -2.88 -21.83
CA LYS A 54 21.21 -2.30 -22.96
C LYS A 54 22.05 -1.10 -22.53
N LEU A 55 21.48 -0.22 -21.70
CA LEU A 55 22.19 0.95 -21.16
C LEU A 55 23.37 0.56 -20.25
N LEU A 56 23.22 -0.48 -19.45
CA LEU A 56 24.21 -0.88 -18.45
C LEU A 56 25.29 -1.84 -18.98
N LEU A 57 24.92 -2.73 -19.90
CA LEU A 57 25.76 -3.85 -20.34
C LEU A 57 26.09 -3.83 -21.84
N GLY A 58 25.42 -2.97 -22.63
CA GLY A 58 25.54 -2.89 -24.09
C GLY A 58 24.44 -3.63 -24.86
N ASP A 59 24.30 -3.30 -26.14
CA ASP A 59 23.18 -3.75 -26.99
C ASP A 59 23.22 -5.24 -27.39
N ASP A 60 24.37 -5.89 -27.25
CA ASP A 60 24.59 -7.27 -27.69
C ASP A 60 23.97 -8.31 -26.76
N ILE A 61 23.68 -7.93 -25.50
CA ILE A 61 23.18 -8.85 -24.48
C ILE A 61 21.67 -8.99 -24.59
N LYS A 62 21.21 -10.18 -24.98
CA LYS A 62 19.80 -10.54 -25.05
C LYS A 62 19.42 -11.44 -23.88
N PRO A 63 18.23 -11.26 -23.28
CA PRO A 63 17.78 -12.14 -22.22
C PRO A 63 17.53 -13.56 -22.76
N CYS A 64 17.96 -14.56 -22.01
CA CYS A 64 17.65 -15.97 -22.27
C CYS A 64 16.90 -16.60 -21.09
N ARG A 65 16.47 -17.85 -21.26
CA ARG A 65 15.98 -18.69 -20.16
C ARG A 65 17.16 -19.21 -19.36
N LEU A 66 16.93 -19.53 -18.09
CA LEU A 66 17.94 -20.18 -17.26
C LEU A 66 18.35 -21.54 -17.84
N THR A 67 17.45 -22.26 -18.51
CA THR A 67 17.75 -23.52 -19.22
C THR A 67 18.83 -23.38 -20.32
N LYS A 68 19.10 -22.16 -20.78
CA LYS A 68 20.15 -21.87 -21.77
C LYS A 68 21.44 -21.36 -21.14
N ALA A 69 21.45 -21.09 -19.82
CA ALA A 69 22.65 -20.74 -19.10
C ALA A 69 23.56 -21.98 -19.08
N ARG A 70 24.78 -21.82 -19.59
CA ARG A 70 25.81 -22.86 -19.58
C ARG A 70 26.92 -22.45 -18.63
N GLU A 71 27.61 -23.42 -18.05
CA GLU A 71 28.79 -23.18 -17.22
C GLU A 71 29.80 -22.29 -17.97
N GLY A 72 30.25 -21.22 -17.30
CA GLY A 72 31.24 -20.26 -17.81
C GLY A 72 30.72 -19.15 -18.74
N GLY A 73 29.46 -19.24 -19.21
CA GLY A 73 28.85 -18.22 -20.07
C GLY A 73 28.11 -17.15 -19.26
N LYS A 74 28.42 -15.87 -19.46
CA LYS A 74 27.63 -14.78 -18.89
C LYS A 74 26.33 -14.60 -19.67
N VAL A 75 25.21 -14.60 -18.96
CA VAL A 75 23.88 -14.49 -19.52
C VAL A 75 23.04 -13.48 -18.74
N LEU A 76 22.07 -12.87 -19.42
CA LEU A 76 21.01 -12.08 -18.81
C LEU A 76 19.75 -12.95 -18.71
N VAL A 77 19.15 -13.01 -17.53
CA VAL A 77 17.90 -13.73 -17.29
C VAL A 77 16.92 -12.81 -16.59
N ILE A 78 15.65 -12.84 -16.98
CA ILE A 78 14.58 -12.01 -16.39
C ILE A 78 13.57 -12.92 -15.73
N GLY A 79 13.24 -12.62 -14.48
CA GLY A 79 12.43 -13.48 -13.62
C GLY A 79 12.03 -12.80 -12.33
N THR A 80 11.59 -13.60 -11.37
CA THR A 80 11.06 -13.16 -10.07
C THR A 80 11.98 -13.59 -8.95
N ILE A 81 12.24 -12.68 -8.01
CA ILE A 81 13.03 -12.94 -6.81
C ILE A 81 12.13 -13.53 -5.73
N ALA A 82 12.57 -14.61 -5.09
CA ALA A 82 11.92 -15.22 -3.94
C ALA A 82 12.91 -15.33 -2.76
N LYS A 83 12.62 -14.67 -1.64
CA LYS A 83 13.40 -14.88 -0.41
C LYS A 83 12.87 -16.11 0.32
N ARG A 84 13.78 -17.03 0.66
CA ARG A 84 13.55 -18.14 1.57
C ARG A 84 14.03 -17.71 2.94
N VAL A 85 13.04 -17.40 3.80
CA VAL A 85 13.22 -16.82 5.13
C VAL A 85 12.69 -17.81 6.16
N LYS A 86 13.55 -18.32 7.04
CA LYS A 86 13.22 -19.41 7.99
C LYS A 86 12.16 -19.00 9.01
N LEU A 87 12.21 -17.75 9.47
CA LEU A 87 11.26 -17.21 10.46
C LEU A 87 9.95 -16.71 9.84
N ARG A 88 9.79 -16.79 8.51
CA ARG A 88 8.55 -16.37 7.85
C ARG A 88 7.37 -17.19 8.40
N PRO A 89 6.29 -16.55 8.89
CA PRO A 89 5.10 -17.25 9.36
C PRO A 89 4.56 -18.20 8.29
N SER A 90 4.18 -19.41 8.71
CA SER A 90 3.64 -20.44 7.82
C SER A 90 2.39 -21.02 8.44
N ILE A 91 1.28 -20.95 7.72
CA ILE A 91 0.00 -21.52 8.16
C ILE A 91 0.14 -23.02 8.40
N LEU A 92 0.85 -23.73 7.52
CA LEU A 92 1.07 -25.17 7.66
C LEU A 92 1.90 -25.52 8.89
N ARG A 93 2.92 -24.70 9.19
CA ARG A 93 3.73 -24.87 10.39
C ARG A 93 2.89 -24.60 11.64
N ASN A 94 2.13 -23.51 11.66
CA ASN A 94 1.24 -23.18 12.77
C ASN A 94 0.21 -24.30 13.03
N LEU A 95 -0.42 -24.84 11.96
CA LEU A 95 -1.37 -25.95 12.08
C LEU A 95 -0.72 -27.24 12.62
N ALA A 96 0.55 -27.51 12.26
CA ALA A 96 1.29 -28.66 12.78
C ALA A 96 1.70 -28.45 14.25
N GLU A 97 2.09 -27.23 14.62
CA GLU A 97 2.50 -26.85 15.98
C GLU A 97 1.31 -26.82 16.96
N GLU A 98 0.11 -26.44 16.50
CA GLU A 98 -1.14 -26.52 17.28
C GLU A 98 -1.43 -27.96 17.74
N GLN A 99 -1.01 -28.98 16.99
CA GLN A 99 -1.13 -30.38 17.37
C GLN A 99 -0.04 -30.85 18.36
N LEU A 100 1.05 -30.10 18.51
CA LEU A 100 2.25 -30.51 19.22
C LEU A 100 2.56 -29.69 20.49
N ILE A 101 1.74 -28.68 20.84
CA ILE A 101 1.94 -27.76 21.98
C ILE A 101 3.41 -27.33 22.06
N LEU A 102 3.90 -26.70 20.99
CA LEU A 102 5.24 -26.14 20.98
C LEU A 102 5.22 -24.70 21.51
N PRO A 103 6.25 -24.26 22.25
CA PRO A 103 6.34 -22.87 22.68
C PRO A 103 6.38 -21.96 21.46
N GLN A 104 5.55 -20.91 21.46
CA GLN A 104 5.54 -19.94 20.38
C GLN A 104 6.92 -19.25 20.31
N PRO A 105 7.52 -19.12 19.12
CA PRO A 105 8.74 -18.34 18.97
C PRO A 105 8.45 -16.88 19.33
N VAL A 106 9.39 -16.26 20.04
CA VAL A 106 9.33 -14.84 20.38
C VAL A 106 9.26 -14.04 19.08
N ALA A 107 8.33 -13.08 19.00
CA ALA A 107 8.25 -12.19 17.86
C ALA A 107 9.55 -11.37 17.79
N GLU A 108 10.43 -11.74 16.87
CA GLU A 108 11.61 -10.95 16.55
C GLU A 108 11.22 -9.79 15.63
N ASP A 109 11.75 -8.59 15.89
CA ASP A 109 11.52 -7.39 15.06
C ASP A 109 12.03 -7.54 13.61
N LYS A 110 12.81 -8.61 13.34
CA LYS A 110 13.31 -8.97 12.01
C LYS A 110 13.04 -10.44 11.75
N LEU A 111 12.55 -10.73 10.54
CA LEU A 111 12.35 -12.11 10.08
C LEU A 111 13.61 -12.70 9.45
N ILE A 112 14.59 -11.87 9.07
CA ILE A 112 15.77 -12.29 8.30
C ILE A 112 16.87 -12.76 9.25
N GLY A 113 17.41 -13.95 9.00
CA GLY A 113 18.55 -14.55 9.71
C GLY A 113 19.68 -15.02 8.79
N GLU A 114 20.78 -15.49 9.38
CA GLU A 114 22.00 -15.89 8.65
C GLU A 114 21.81 -17.12 7.73
N GLU A 115 20.82 -17.96 8.01
CA GLU A 115 20.53 -19.16 7.21
C GLU A 115 19.65 -18.87 5.98
N ASP A 116 19.16 -17.65 5.83
CA ASP A 116 18.26 -17.28 4.76
C ASP A 116 18.99 -17.12 3.42
N PHE A 117 18.24 -17.30 2.34
CA PHE A 117 18.80 -17.17 1.00
C PHE A 117 17.78 -16.67 -0.02
N VAL A 118 18.31 -16.29 -1.18
CA VAL A 118 17.53 -15.75 -2.29
C VAL A 118 17.48 -16.77 -3.41
N GLU A 119 16.28 -17.05 -3.88
CA GLU A 119 16.01 -17.79 -5.10
C GLU A 119 15.56 -16.84 -6.21
N PHE A 120 15.78 -17.27 -7.44
CA PHE A 120 15.33 -16.59 -8.64
C PHE A 120 14.60 -17.59 -9.54
N GLU A 121 13.39 -17.23 -9.90
CA GLU A 121 12.47 -18.04 -10.69
C GLU A 121 12.26 -17.42 -12.07
N ASP A 122 12.56 -18.16 -13.13
CA ASP A 122 12.08 -17.85 -14.49
C ASP A 122 10.83 -18.67 -14.83
N ASP A 123 10.43 -18.79 -16.11
CA ASP A 123 9.24 -19.58 -16.45
C ASP A 123 9.47 -21.10 -16.34
N ASP A 124 10.74 -21.57 -16.31
CA ASP A 124 11.11 -22.97 -16.49
C ASP A 124 11.77 -23.58 -15.24
N GLN A 125 12.55 -22.80 -14.50
CA GLN A 125 13.33 -23.30 -13.36
C GLN A 125 13.57 -22.24 -12.26
N ILE A 126 14.02 -22.74 -11.12
CA ILE A 126 14.41 -21.95 -9.94
C ILE A 126 15.88 -22.22 -9.66
N VAL A 127 16.63 -21.17 -9.36
CA VAL A 127 18.04 -21.23 -8.95
C VAL A 127 18.26 -20.39 -7.69
N ARG A 128 19.18 -20.82 -6.83
CA ARG A 128 19.69 -20.03 -5.72
C ARG A 128 20.68 -19.00 -6.23
N LEU A 129 20.59 -17.77 -5.73
CA LEU A 129 21.52 -16.71 -6.07
C LEU A 129 22.74 -16.72 -5.14
N SER A 130 23.91 -16.48 -5.71
CA SER A 130 25.15 -16.14 -4.99
C SER A 130 25.84 -14.95 -5.68
N GLY A 131 26.93 -14.44 -5.12
CA GLY A 131 27.73 -13.38 -5.75
C GLY A 131 27.41 -11.98 -5.23
N ASN A 132 27.40 -10.99 -6.13
CA ASN A 132 27.39 -9.58 -5.75
C ASN A 132 25.97 -9.01 -5.68
N PHE A 133 25.30 -9.25 -4.55
CA PHE A 133 24.04 -8.61 -4.19
C PHE A 133 23.88 -8.55 -2.68
N ASP A 134 23.07 -7.61 -2.19
CA ASP A 134 22.67 -7.55 -0.79
C ASP A 134 21.23 -8.06 -0.65
N MET A 135 21.01 -9.04 0.24
CA MET A 135 19.67 -9.57 0.49
C MET A 135 18.69 -8.46 0.87
N ASP A 136 19.12 -7.43 1.59
CA ASP A 136 18.27 -6.33 2.05
C ASP A 136 17.73 -5.43 0.91
N GLU A 137 18.34 -5.48 -0.29
CA GLU A 137 17.87 -4.75 -1.47
C GLU A 137 16.62 -5.37 -2.12
N PHE A 138 16.21 -6.58 -1.72
CA PHE A 138 15.12 -7.31 -2.35
C PHE A 138 13.90 -7.49 -1.45
N ALA A 139 12.73 -7.49 -2.07
CA ALA A 139 11.54 -8.11 -1.51
C ALA A 139 11.16 -9.35 -2.33
N THR A 140 10.48 -10.31 -1.69
CA THR A 140 9.89 -11.45 -2.41
C THR A 140 8.84 -10.94 -3.41
N GLY A 141 8.90 -11.41 -4.66
CA GLY A 141 8.02 -10.99 -5.73
C GLY A 141 8.54 -9.81 -6.58
N CYS A 142 9.70 -9.25 -6.26
CA CYS A 142 10.39 -8.29 -7.13
C CYS A 142 10.73 -8.96 -8.47
N VAL A 143 10.52 -8.25 -9.57
CA VAL A 143 10.92 -8.71 -10.91
C VAL A 143 12.15 -7.92 -11.33
N ALA A 144 13.20 -8.64 -11.69
CA ALA A 144 14.48 -8.07 -12.09
C ALA A 144 15.15 -8.93 -13.16
N GLY A 145 16.12 -8.34 -13.83
CA GLY A 145 17.12 -9.06 -14.60
C GLY A 145 18.30 -9.42 -13.71
N ILE A 146 18.86 -10.62 -13.87
CA ILE A 146 20.15 -11.00 -13.29
C ILE A 146 21.14 -11.21 -14.44
N TYR A 147 22.30 -10.57 -14.33
CA TYR A 147 23.42 -10.77 -15.23
C TYR A 147 24.54 -11.48 -14.49
N GLY A 148 24.97 -12.61 -15.02
CA GLY A 148 25.92 -13.48 -14.33
C GLY A 148 26.08 -14.81 -15.03
N MET A 149 26.53 -15.83 -14.30
CA MET A 149 26.80 -17.16 -14.86
C MET A 149 26.25 -18.26 -13.97
N GLN A 150 25.85 -19.36 -14.60
CA GLN A 150 25.50 -20.60 -13.91
C GLN A 150 26.80 -21.23 -13.37
N LEU A 151 26.88 -21.49 -12.07
CA LEU A 151 28.01 -22.21 -11.47
C LEU A 151 27.78 -23.71 -11.47
N ASP A 152 26.59 -24.13 -11.02
CA ASP A 152 26.09 -25.50 -11.04
C ASP A 152 24.59 -25.48 -11.36
N ASN A 153 23.91 -26.63 -11.43
CA ASN A 153 22.49 -26.67 -11.80
C ASN A 153 21.55 -25.92 -10.83
N GLU A 154 21.99 -25.64 -9.61
CA GLU A 154 21.16 -25.06 -8.55
C GLU A 154 21.56 -23.62 -8.20
N ILE A 155 22.77 -23.17 -8.54
CA ILE A 155 23.37 -21.90 -8.11
C ILE A 155 23.74 -21.04 -9.32
N PHE A 156 23.21 -19.82 -9.31
CA PHE A 156 23.55 -18.77 -10.25
C PHE A 156 24.38 -17.69 -9.56
N GLN A 157 25.58 -17.43 -10.06
CA GLN A 157 26.45 -16.36 -9.57
C GLN A 157 26.07 -15.04 -10.27
N VAL A 158 25.52 -14.11 -9.49
CA VAL A 158 25.15 -12.77 -9.93
C VAL A 158 26.39 -11.88 -9.96
N ASN A 159 26.64 -11.27 -11.12
CA ASN A 159 27.59 -10.19 -11.28
C ASN A 159 26.90 -8.83 -11.09
N GLN A 160 25.66 -8.70 -11.60
CA GLN A 160 24.89 -7.45 -11.54
C GLN A 160 23.39 -7.72 -11.62
N ILE A 161 22.61 -6.98 -10.83
CA ILE A 161 21.15 -6.92 -10.92
C ILE A 161 20.74 -5.78 -11.86
N ILE A 162 19.76 -6.05 -12.73
CA ILE A 162 19.19 -5.11 -13.68
C ILE A 162 17.74 -4.84 -13.30
N TRP A 163 17.50 -3.67 -12.72
CA TRP A 163 16.15 -3.20 -12.40
C TRP A 163 15.41 -2.69 -13.63
N PRO A 164 14.06 -2.68 -13.64
CA PRO A 164 13.30 -2.01 -14.69
C PRO A 164 13.68 -0.52 -14.78
N SER A 165 13.84 0.01 -16.00
CA SER A 165 13.99 1.45 -16.23
C SER A 165 12.83 2.23 -15.62
N LYS A 166 13.00 3.53 -15.32
CA LYS A 166 11.93 4.37 -14.73
C LYS A 166 10.69 4.40 -15.62
N ALA A 167 9.51 4.44 -15.01
CA ALA A 167 8.26 4.58 -15.77
C ALA A 167 8.22 5.98 -16.43
N PRO A 168 7.56 6.14 -17.60
CA PRO A 168 7.33 7.45 -18.17
C PRO A 168 6.60 8.37 -17.18
N GLN A 169 7.16 9.55 -16.92
CA GLN A 169 6.58 10.55 -16.03
C GLN A 169 6.10 11.75 -16.84
N PRO A 170 4.85 12.21 -16.67
CA PRO A 170 4.38 13.43 -17.31
C PRO A 170 5.18 14.65 -16.79
N THR A 171 5.32 15.67 -17.63
CA THR A 171 5.95 16.94 -17.23
C THR A 171 5.14 17.63 -16.14
N TYR A 172 5.84 18.21 -15.16
CA TYR A 172 5.19 18.98 -14.10
C TYR A 172 4.45 20.20 -14.67
N PRO A 173 3.19 20.46 -14.29
CA PRO A 173 2.41 21.58 -14.82
C PRO A 173 2.93 22.93 -14.32
N VAL A 174 2.67 24.00 -15.08
CA VAL A 174 2.93 25.37 -14.65
C VAL A 174 1.75 25.87 -13.83
N LEU A 175 2.01 26.25 -12.56
CA LEU A 175 1.00 26.75 -11.62
C LEU A 175 1.23 28.25 -11.38
N ASN A 176 0.15 29.04 -11.44
CA ASN A 176 0.21 30.49 -11.23
C ASN A 176 0.08 30.88 -9.75
N ASP A 177 -0.66 30.07 -8.98
CA ASP A 177 -0.97 30.31 -7.58
C ASP A 177 -0.67 29.05 -6.75
N ASP A 178 -0.18 29.28 -5.53
CA ASP A 178 0.06 28.21 -4.57
C ASP A 178 -1.26 27.62 -4.07
N ARG A 179 -1.31 26.29 -4.05
CA ARG A 179 -2.40 25.49 -3.49
C ARG A 179 -1.83 24.36 -2.65
N TYR A 180 -2.48 24.05 -1.54
CA TYR A 180 -2.00 23.03 -0.61
C TYR A 180 -2.97 21.85 -0.49
N VAL A 181 -2.41 20.66 -0.32
CA VAL A 181 -3.12 19.44 0.05
C VAL A 181 -2.63 19.03 1.43
N ALA A 182 -3.56 18.83 2.37
CA ALA A 182 -3.23 18.31 3.69
C ALA A 182 -3.32 16.78 3.67
N PHE A 183 -2.31 16.10 4.18
CA PHE A 183 -2.32 14.64 4.38
C PHE A 183 -2.32 14.35 5.88
N VAL A 184 -3.22 13.48 6.31
CA VAL A 184 -3.34 13.04 7.71
C VAL A 184 -3.55 11.53 7.71
N SER A 185 -2.89 10.82 8.62
CA SER A 185 -3.04 9.38 8.81
C SER A 185 -2.87 9.04 10.30
N GLY A 186 -3.14 7.79 10.67
CA GLY A 186 -2.81 7.29 12.01
C GLY A 186 -3.70 7.87 13.12
N PHE A 187 -5.01 7.97 12.87
CA PHE A 187 -5.96 8.34 13.93
C PHE A 187 -6.03 7.25 14.99
N SER A 188 -5.96 5.97 14.56
CA SER A 188 -5.82 4.78 15.39
C SER A 188 -6.69 4.84 16.66
N PHE A 189 -8.00 5.08 16.47
CA PHE A 189 -8.93 5.08 17.60
C PHE A 189 -9.08 3.67 18.15
N THR A 190 -9.02 3.55 19.48
CA THR A 190 -9.03 2.27 20.19
C THR A 190 -10.41 1.90 20.75
N GLY A 191 -11.33 2.87 20.80
CA GLY A 191 -12.65 2.71 21.42
C GLY A 191 -12.57 2.74 22.95
N GLN A 192 -11.42 3.16 23.50
CA GLN A 192 -11.20 3.30 24.93
C GLN A 192 -11.05 4.78 25.24
N ALA A 193 -12.06 5.36 25.91
CA ALA A 193 -12.14 6.80 26.16
C ALA A 193 -10.86 7.36 26.80
N ASP A 194 -10.28 6.67 27.78
CA ASP A 194 -9.08 7.10 28.49
C ASP A 194 -7.84 7.18 27.57
N LYS A 195 -7.71 6.25 26.61
CA LYS A 195 -6.57 6.22 25.67
C LYS A 195 -6.74 7.17 24.49
N ASP A 196 -7.98 7.45 24.13
CA ASP A 196 -8.29 8.27 22.96
C ASP A 196 -8.50 9.75 23.30
N ALA A 197 -8.63 10.12 24.59
CA ALA A 197 -8.91 11.50 25.01
C ALA A 197 -7.91 12.55 24.44
N GLU A 198 -6.60 12.30 24.57
CA GLU A 198 -5.56 13.20 24.05
C GLU A 198 -5.58 13.28 22.51
N LYS A 199 -5.82 12.16 21.83
CA LYS A 199 -5.95 12.10 20.37
C LYS A 199 -7.16 12.90 19.91
N ILE A 200 -8.33 12.67 20.53
CA ILE A 200 -9.58 13.37 20.23
C ILE A 200 -9.40 14.88 20.40
N PHE A 201 -8.73 15.32 21.46
CA PHE A 201 -8.42 16.75 21.65
C PHE A 201 -7.54 17.30 20.53
N SER A 202 -6.46 16.60 20.19
CA SER A 202 -5.53 17.00 19.12
C SER A 202 -6.22 17.07 17.76
N ILE A 203 -7.10 16.11 17.47
CA ILE A 203 -7.90 16.03 16.25
C ILE A 203 -8.94 17.17 16.19
N ASP A 204 -9.58 17.52 17.31
CA ASP A 204 -10.50 18.66 17.37
C ASP A 204 -9.76 19.98 17.14
N LEU A 205 -8.53 20.12 17.65
CA LEU A 205 -7.68 21.28 17.38
C LEU A 205 -7.29 21.37 15.90
N LEU A 206 -6.84 20.26 15.31
CA LEU A 206 -6.55 20.17 13.87
C LEU A 206 -7.78 20.53 13.03
N GLN A 207 -8.94 19.98 13.38
CA GLN A 207 -10.21 20.26 12.71
C GLN A 207 -10.57 21.75 12.81
N LYS A 208 -10.40 22.39 13.97
CA LYS A 208 -10.62 23.83 14.13
C LYS A 208 -9.62 24.65 13.34
N TRP A 209 -8.35 24.24 13.27
CA TRP A 209 -7.32 24.90 12.48
C TRP A 209 -7.62 24.81 10.98
N LEU A 210 -7.92 23.60 10.48
CA LEU A 210 -8.29 23.37 9.09
C LEU A 210 -9.52 24.17 8.71
N CYS A 211 -10.57 24.19 9.53
CA CYS A 211 -11.76 25.02 9.27
C CYS A 211 -11.53 26.53 9.44
N GLY A 212 -10.36 26.96 9.91
CA GLY A 212 -10.03 28.35 10.19
C GLY A 212 -10.75 28.92 11.42
N SER A 213 -11.37 28.09 12.26
CA SER A 213 -12.12 28.53 13.44
C SER A 213 -11.23 29.05 14.57
N LEU A 214 -9.92 28.81 14.51
CA LEU A 214 -8.95 29.36 15.47
C LEU A 214 -8.56 30.81 15.11
N PRO A 215 -8.16 31.63 16.10
CA PRO A 215 -7.49 32.89 15.83
C PRO A 215 -6.13 32.61 15.19
N LEU A 216 -5.95 33.02 13.93
CA LEU A 216 -4.75 32.80 13.14
C LEU A 216 -4.11 34.14 12.77
N PHE A 217 -2.78 34.16 12.69
CA PHE A 217 -2.04 35.29 12.10
C PHE A 217 -2.26 35.34 10.59
N GLU A 218 -2.00 36.50 9.96
CA GLU A 218 -2.26 36.69 8.51
C GLU A 218 -1.55 35.66 7.63
N LYS A 219 -0.29 35.30 7.96
CA LYS A 219 0.48 34.29 7.20
C LYS A 219 -0.15 32.90 7.28
N GLU A 220 -0.58 32.48 8.47
CA GLU A 220 -1.22 31.17 8.66
C GLU A 220 -2.60 31.14 8.01
N ARG A 221 -3.31 32.27 8.02
CA ARG A 221 -4.59 32.41 7.34
C ARG A 221 -4.46 32.17 5.84
N ASP A 222 -3.46 32.76 5.18
CA ASP A 222 -3.22 32.57 3.75
C ASP A 222 -2.98 31.08 3.42
N ILE A 223 -2.20 30.36 4.25
CA ILE A 223 -1.99 28.91 4.10
C ILE A 223 -3.33 28.17 4.20
N VAL A 224 -4.10 28.39 5.27
CA VAL A 224 -5.37 27.66 5.52
C VAL A 224 -6.40 27.91 4.42
N GLU A 225 -6.47 29.12 3.87
CA GLU A 225 -7.36 29.48 2.77
C GLU A 225 -6.96 28.82 1.44
N ARG A 226 -5.66 28.57 1.24
CA ARG A 226 -5.09 27.86 0.07
C ARG A 226 -5.10 26.34 0.19
N ILE A 227 -5.46 25.76 1.35
CA ILE A 227 -5.72 24.32 1.46
C ILE A 227 -7.01 23.99 0.72
N VAL A 228 -6.87 23.26 -0.39
CA VAL A 228 -7.99 22.92 -1.29
C VAL A 228 -8.57 21.54 -1.01
N ARG A 229 -7.79 20.63 -0.40
CA ARG A 229 -8.19 19.25 -0.14
C ARG A 229 -7.49 18.65 1.06
N LEU A 230 -8.20 17.79 1.79
CA LEU A 230 -7.67 16.94 2.85
C LEU A 230 -7.71 15.49 2.39
N VAL A 231 -6.60 14.77 2.53
CA VAL A 231 -6.51 13.33 2.30
C VAL A 231 -6.26 12.63 3.63
N VAL A 232 -7.20 11.78 4.03
CA VAL A 232 -7.07 10.87 5.17
C VAL A 232 -6.54 9.53 4.66
N ALA A 233 -5.26 9.25 4.91
CA ALA A 233 -4.55 8.07 4.42
C ALA A 233 -4.59 6.92 5.44
N GLY A 234 -5.78 6.33 5.61
CA GLY A 234 -6.00 5.11 6.39
C GLY A 234 -5.68 5.18 7.89
N GLU A 235 -5.76 3.99 8.50
CA GLU A 235 -5.54 3.77 9.93
C GLU A 235 -6.46 4.64 10.81
N SER A 236 -7.76 4.61 10.49
CA SER A 236 -8.78 5.32 11.27
C SER A 236 -9.06 4.59 12.59
N VAL A 237 -9.17 3.26 12.51
CA VAL A 237 -9.38 2.36 13.65
C VAL A 237 -8.08 1.62 13.98
N ALA A 238 -7.69 1.60 15.26
CA ALA A 238 -6.52 0.87 15.71
C ALA A 238 -6.75 -0.64 15.68
N ILE A 239 -5.73 -1.37 15.26
CA ILE A 239 -5.70 -2.84 15.35
C ILE A 239 -5.31 -3.22 16.78
N THR A 240 -6.30 -3.43 17.65
CA THR A 240 -6.07 -3.91 19.02
C THR A 240 -5.84 -5.43 19.05
N GLU A 241 -5.22 -5.96 20.11
CA GLU A 241 -5.06 -7.41 20.31
C GLU A 241 -6.40 -8.15 20.30
N GLN A 242 -7.42 -7.55 20.91
CA GLN A 242 -8.81 -8.01 20.83
C GLN A 242 -9.31 -8.00 19.37
N GLY A 243 -9.04 -6.93 18.61
CA GLY A 243 -9.38 -6.88 17.18
C GLY A 243 -8.69 -7.97 16.35
N ARG A 244 -7.44 -8.32 16.68
CA ARG A 244 -6.71 -9.44 16.05
C ARG A 244 -7.39 -10.77 16.36
N GLU A 245 -7.69 -11.05 17.62
CA GLU A 245 -8.43 -12.25 18.04
C GLU A 245 -9.82 -12.33 17.39
N PHE A 246 -10.54 -11.21 17.27
CA PHE A 246 -11.81 -11.16 16.53
C PHE A 246 -11.61 -11.43 15.03
N THR A 247 -10.56 -10.94 14.37
CA THR A 247 -10.34 -11.24 12.94
C THR A 247 -9.96 -12.71 12.66
N THR A 248 -9.24 -13.38 13.56
CA THR A 248 -8.96 -14.83 13.46
C THR A 248 -10.15 -15.68 13.91
N ALA A 249 -10.84 -15.29 14.98
CA ALA A 249 -11.96 -16.06 15.56
C ALA A 249 -13.31 -15.81 14.88
N ALA A 250 -13.55 -14.66 14.24
CA ALA A 250 -14.79 -14.37 13.52
C ALA A 250 -14.97 -15.22 12.24
N ARG A 251 -13.97 -16.01 11.84
CA ARG A 251 -14.19 -17.12 10.89
C ARG A 251 -14.99 -18.27 11.49
N TYR A 252 -15.12 -18.36 12.82
CA TYR A 252 -15.72 -19.51 13.52
C TYR A 252 -16.70 -19.17 14.67
N LEU A 253 -16.71 -17.96 15.23
CA LEU A 253 -17.54 -17.63 16.40
C LEU A 253 -18.21 -16.25 16.25
N ILE A 254 -19.54 -16.24 16.11
CA ILE A 254 -20.37 -15.04 16.28
C ILE A 254 -20.51 -14.82 17.79
N LYS A 255 -19.67 -13.96 18.36
CA LYS A 255 -19.88 -13.42 19.72
C LYS A 255 -20.69 -12.13 19.63
N ASN A 256 -21.78 -12.04 20.38
CA ASN A 256 -22.63 -10.84 20.52
C ASN A 256 -21.99 -9.80 21.48
N GLU A 257 -20.70 -9.55 21.37
CA GLU A 257 -20.03 -8.46 22.10
C GLU A 257 -20.07 -7.19 21.23
N GLU A 258 -20.35 -6.03 21.83
CA GLU A 258 -20.34 -4.75 21.12
C GLU A 258 -18.92 -4.51 20.56
N CYS A 259 -18.82 -4.43 19.22
CA CYS A 259 -17.52 -4.24 18.59
C CYS A 259 -16.99 -2.83 18.91
N PRO A 260 -15.80 -2.68 19.53
CA PRO A 260 -15.21 -1.38 19.84
C PRO A 260 -15.02 -0.49 18.59
N ASN A 261 -15.02 -1.10 17.40
CA ASN A 261 -14.98 -0.40 16.12
C ASN A 261 -16.12 0.61 15.91
N VAL A 262 -17.29 0.43 16.52
CA VAL A 262 -18.45 1.33 16.32
C VAL A 262 -18.18 2.72 16.90
N GLU A 263 -17.63 2.79 18.11
CA GLU A 263 -17.28 4.07 18.73
C GLU A 263 -16.14 4.77 17.99
N CYS A 264 -15.12 4.01 17.55
CA CYS A 264 -14.03 4.53 16.72
C CYS A 264 -14.55 5.20 15.45
N ILE A 265 -15.47 4.54 14.76
CA ILE A 265 -16.11 5.06 13.55
C ILE A 265 -16.93 6.31 13.88
N ALA A 266 -17.64 6.34 15.01
CA ALA A 266 -18.42 7.51 15.40
C ALA A 266 -17.54 8.76 15.65
N HIS A 267 -16.36 8.59 16.25
CA HIS A 267 -15.38 9.67 16.39
C HIS A 267 -14.88 10.18 15.04
N MET A 268 -14.56 9.26 14.12
CA MET A 268 -14.15 9.60 12.77
C MET A 268 -15.28 10.32 11.98
N ASP A 269 -16.51 9.81 12.03
CA ASP A 269 -17.66 10.40 11.35
C ASP A 269 -17.94 11.83 11.85
N LYS A 270 -17.80 12.07 13.16
CA LYS A 270 -17.92 13.41 13.76
C LYS A 270 -16.85 14.38 13.22
N PHE A 271 -15.61 13.92 13.08
CA PHE A 271 -14.52 14.70 12.50
C PHE A 271 -14.78 15.01 11.02
N LEU A 272 -15.06 13.98 10.22
CA LEU A 272 -15.33 14.10 8.79
C LEU A 272 -16.53 14.99 8.51
N SER A 273 -17.63 14.84 9.26
CA SER A 273 -18.83 15.67 9.12
C SER A 273 -18.56 17.15 9.30
N LYS A 274 -17.68 17.53 10.23
CA LYS A 274 -17.38 18.95 10.47
C LYS A 274 -16.48 19.51 9.37
N ILE A 275 -15.45 18.77 8.93
CA ILE A 275 -14.52 19.25 7.91
C ILE A 275 -15.18 19.28 6.52
N SER A 276 -15.96 18.26 6.18
CA SER A 276 -16.63 18.14 4.87
C SER A 276 -17.65 19.26 4.60
N SER A 277 -18.00 20.06 5.61
CA SER A 277 -18.80 21.27 5.44
C SER A 277 -18.01 22.47 4.91
N PHE A 278 -16.67 22.42 4.96
CA PHE A 278 -15.78 23.52 4.58
C PHE A 278 -14.71 23.14 3.55
N LEU A 279 -14.34 21.88 3.44
CA LEU A 279 -13.20 21.40 2.66
C LEU A 279 -13.54 20.06 2.00
N GLU A 280 -13.03 19.82 0.79
CA GLU A 280 -13.12 18.52 0.14
C GLU A 280 -12.21 17.52 0.85
N VAL A 281 -12.77 16.37 1.26
CA VAL A 281 -12.08 15.33 2.01
C VAL A 281 -12.10 14.02 1.22
N ASP A 282 -10.92 13.44 1.01
CA ASP A 282 -10.73 12.08 0.52
C ASP A 282 -10.36 11.17 1.68
N VAL A 283 -11.01 10.03 1.80
CA VAL A 283 -10.70 9.03 2.84
C VAL A 283 -10.29 7.72 2.17
N MET A 284 -9.05 7.30 2.40
CA MET A 284 -8.54 5.99 2.03
C MET A 284 -8.74 5.01 3.19
N PRO A 285 -9.15 3.76 2.95
CA PRO A 285 -9.15 2.73 3.98
C PRO A 285 -7.71 2.36 4.37
N GLY A 286 -7.52 1.97 5.63
CA GLY A 286 -6.37 1.19 6.06
C GLY A 286 -6.76 -0.19 6.58
N LEU A 287 -5.77 -0.97 7.01
CA LEU A 287 -5.93 -2.35 7.48
C LEU A 287 -6.94 -2.54 8.63
N GLY A 288 -7.06 -1.55 9.53
CA GLY A 288 -8.02 -1.59 10.65
C GLY A 288 -9.44 -1.10 10.31
N ASP A 289 -9.62 -0.50 9.13
CA ASP A 289 -10.88 0.16 8.77
C ASP A 289 -11.90 -0.84 8.20
N PRO A 290 -13.21 -0.52 8.22
CA PRO A 290 -14.27 -1.39 7.70
C PRO A 290 -14.28 -1.42 6.16
N SER A 291 -13.24 -2.03 5.59
CA SER A 291 -13.03 -2.27 4.16
C SER A 291 -12.50 -3.71 3.93
N THR A 292 -12.33 -4.08 2.67
CA THR A 292 -11.66 -5.32 2.28
C THR A 292 -10.22 -5.33 2.80
N TYR A 293 -9.81 -6.45 3.39
CA TYR A 293 -8.47 -6.62 3.95
C TYR A 293 -7.37 -6.74 2.87
N LEU A 294 -7.69 -7.35 1.72
CA LEU A 294 -6.75 -7.57 0.63
C LEU A 294 -6.60 -6.34 -0.25
N MET A 295 -5.39 -6.15 -0.80
CA MET A 295 -5.14 -5.12 -1.81
C MET A 295 -5.66 -5.56 -3.19
N PRO A 296 -6.24 -4.64 -3.99
CA PRO A 296 -6.57 -3.25 -3.65
C PRO A 296 -7.78 -3.17 -2.70
N GLN A 297 -7.65 -2.40 -1.61
CA GLN A 297 -8.74 -2.20 -0.68
C GLN A 297 -9.81 -1.29 -1.32
N GLN A 298 -11.06 -1.74 -1.27
CA GLN A 298 -12.19 -1.03 -1.85
C GLN A 298 -12.62 0.15 -0.98
N PRO A 299 -13.33 1.15 -1.52
CA PRO A 299 -13.77 2.29 -0.71
C PRO A 299 -14.64 1.88 0.46
N ILE A 300 -14.48 2.58 1.59
CA ILE A 300 -15.36 2.40 2.75
C ILE A 300 -16.81 2.71 2.31
N HIS A 301 -17.76 1.88 2.75
CA HIS A 301 -19.16 2.09 2.38
C HIS A 301 -19.71 3.36 3.06
N ARG A 302 -20.46 4.20 2.32
CA ARG A 302 -20.99 5.49 2.84
C ARG A 302 -21.85 5.36 4.09
N ALA A 303 -22.50 4.21 4.30
CA ALA A 303 -23.30 3.96 5.50
C ALA A 303 -22.48 3.95 6.80
N VAL A 304 -21.16 3.76 6.72
CA VAL A 304 -20.24 3.82 7.86
C VAL A 304 -20.15 5.25 8.40
N PHE A 305 -20.14 6.25 7.51
CA PHE A 305 -20.03 7.67 7.86
C PHE A 305 -21.37 8.38 7.63
N GLN A 306 -22.33 8.17 8.52
CA GLN A 306 -23.69 8.66 8.35
C GLN A 306 -23.78 10.20 8.35
N MET A 307 -23.03 10.86 9.22
CA MET A 307 -23.00 12.32 9.31
C MET A 307 -22.15 12.93 8.19
N GLY A 308 -20.97 12.37 7.94
CA GLY A 308 -20.06 12.79 6.87
C GLY A 308 -20.71 12.69 5.50
N SER A 309 -21.37 11.57 5.20
CA SER A 309 -21.98 11.30 3.89
C SER A 309 -23.10 12.27 3.51
N LYS A 310 -23.70 13.00 4.47
CA LYS A 310 -24.69 14.06 4.18
C LYS A 310 -24.12 15.20 3.35
N HIS A 311 -22.79 15.38 3.34
CA HIS A 311 -22.10 16.40 2.54
C HIS A 311 -21.86 15.98 1.08
N GLY A 312 -22.35 14.80 0.69
CA GLY A 312 -22.34 14.35 -0.71
C GLY A 312 -20.93 14.28 -1.29
N LYS A 313 -20.69 15.05 -2.37
CA LYS A 313 -19.41 15.08 -3.10
C LYS A 313 -18.24 15.69 -2.32
N MET A 314 -18.50 16.44 -1.24
CA MET A 314 -17.44 16.98 -0.39
C MET A 314 -16.72 15.89 0.40
N LEU A 315 -17.37 14.75 0.65
CA LEU A 315 -16.75 13.56 1.22
C LEU A 315 -16.63 12.48 0.14
N ASN A 316 -15.41 12.22 -0.27
CA ASN A 316 -15.05 11.19 -1.23
C ASN A 316 -14.38 10.02 -0.49
N LEU A 317 -14.90 8.82 -0.72
CA LEU A 317 -14.35 7.60 -0.15
C LEU A 317 -13.57 6.92 -1.28
N ALA A 318 -12.26 6.87 -1.12
CA ALA A 318 -11.30 6.42 -2.13
C ALA A 318 -10.88 4.96 -1.89
N THR A 319 -10.24 4.36 -2.90
CA THR A 319 -9.56 3.06 -2.77
C THR A 319 -8.23 3.22 -2.04
N ASN A 320 -7.65 2.10 -1.60
CA ASN A 320 -6.23 2.00 -1.29
C ASN A 320 -5.62 0.93 -2.22
N PRO A 321 -4.71 1.26 -3.16
CA PRO A 321 -4.06 2.56 -3.36
C PRO A 321 -4.98 3.66 -3.87
N TYR A 322 -4.57 4.91 -3.69
CA TYR A 322 -5.26 6.09 -4.20
C TYR A 322 -4.38 6.85 -5.19
N HIS A 323 -4.95 7.22 -6.33
CA HIS A 323 -4.30 8.00 -7.38
C HIS A 323 -5.27 9.08 -7.89
N PHE A 324 -4.82 10.33 -7.88
CA PHE A 324 -5.61 11.47 -8.36
C PHE A 324 -4.71 12.52 -9.01
N SER A 325 -5.33 13.42 -9.78
CA SER A 325 -4.68 14.61 -10.32
C SER A 325 -5.31 15.85 -9.73
N LEU A 326 -4.47 16.80 -9.34
CA LEU A 326 -4.88 18.13 -8.88
C LEU A 326 -4.14 19.17 -9.71
N GLU A 327 -4.87 19.93 -10.52
CA GLU A 327 -4.29 20.95 -11.43
C GLU A 327 -3.20 20.37 -12.35
N GLY A 328 -3.36 19.11 -12.77
CA GLY A 328 -2.39 18.39 -13.59
C GLY A 328 -1.26 17.73 -12.82
N VAL A 329 -1.12 17.98 -11.50
CA VAL A 329 -0.14 17.30 -10.64
C VAL A 329 -0.70 15.93 -10.25
N HIS A 330 -0.02 14.87 -10.67
CA HIS A 330 -0.38 13.48 -10.34
C HIS A 330 0.15 13.09 -8.96
N ILE A 331 -0.73 12.62 -8.08
CA ILE A 331 -0.41 12.18 -6.72
C ILE A 331 -0.92 10.75 -6.55
N MET A 332 -0.04 9.85 -6.11
CA MET A 332 -0.37 8.46 -5.82
C MET A 332 0.19 8.07 -4.45
N GLY A 333 -0.60 7.37 -3.64
CA GLY A 333 -0.19 6.90 -2.32
C GLY A 333 -0.94 5.67 -1.86
N THR A 334 -0.44 5.06 -0.79
CA THR A 334 -1.09 3.97 -0.03
C THR A 334 -1.27 4.40 1.41
N SER A 335 -2.00 3.62 2.20
CA SER A 335 -2.18 3.85 3.64
C SER A 335 -0.99 3.35 4.48
N GLY A 336 0.02 2.73 3.85
CA GLY A 336 1.29 2.37 4.50
C GLY A 336 1.44 0.88 4.86
N GLU A 337 0.57 0.00 4.35
CA GLU A 337 0.66 -1.46 4.54
C GLU A 337 1.88 -2.14 3.89
#